data_AF-G5LV31-F1
#
_entry.id   AF-G5LV31-F1
#
_cell.length_a   1.000
_cell.length_b   1.000
_cell.length_c   1.000
_cell.angle_alpha   90.00
_cell.angle_beta   90.00
_cell.angle_gamma   90.00
#
_symmetry.space_group_name_H-M   'P 1'
#
loop_
_entity.id
_entity.type
_entity.pdbx_description
1 polymer ?
#
loop_
_entity_poly.entity_id
_entity_poly.type
_entity_poly.pdbx_seq_one_letter_code
_entity_poly.pdbx_strand_id
1 'polypeptide(L)' 'PVFRGQYAGGALNFLKKYGRRIEVVDAKELGLSTIKTTVIDYFNHSLFNNVYPVYNRALAEARQHPLTTRRYMWKVEY' A
#
# COMPACT_ATOMS: atom_id res chain seq x y z
N PRO A 1 -23.44 9.32 8.64
CA PRO A 1 -22.28 8.87 9.46
C PRO A 1 -21.07 8.57 8.57
N VAL A 2 -20.15 9.55 8.46
CA VAL A 2 -18.96 9.48 7.61
C VAL A 2 -17.89 8.69 8.36
N PHE A 3 -17.78 7.38 8.09
CA PHE A 3 -16.68 6.56 8.60
C PHE A 3 -15.39 6.95 7.87
N ARG A 4 -14.67 7.95 8.39
CA ARG A 4 -13.25 8.17 8.11
C ARG A 4 -12.49 6.93 8.62
N GLY A 5 -11.62 6.33 7.80
CA GLY A 5 -10.69 5.31 8.29
C GLY A 5 -9.93 5.88 9.49
N GLN A 6 -10.22 5.36 10.67
CA GLN A 6 -10.10 6.12 11.92
C GLN A 6 -8.65 6.30 12.40
N TYR A 7 -7.68 5.65 11.75
CA TYR A 7 -6.28 5.67 12.16
C TYR A 7 -5.35 6.47 11.23
N ALA A 8 -5.78 6.83 10.02
CA ALA A 8 -4.93 7.51 9.05
C ALA A 8 -5.11 9.04 9.06
N GLY A 9 -6.22 9.57 9.60
CA GLY A 9 -6.57 10.99 9.45
C GLY A 9 -5.54 11.95 10.06
N GLY A 10 -5.03 11.66 11.26
CA GLY A 10 -4.02 12.48 11.92
C GLY A 10 -2.68 12.45 11.19
N ALA A 11 -2.19 11.25 10.90
CA ALA A 11 -0.93 11.05 10.18
C ALA A 11 -0.97 11.64 8.76
N LEU A 12 -2.07 11.43 8.01
CA LEU A 12 -2.24 11.97 6.67
C LEU A 12 -2.30 13.49 6.66
N ASN A 13 -3.03 14.11 7.60
CA ASN A 13 -3.10 15.57 7.69
C ASN A 13 -1.74 16.17 8.02
N PHE A 14 -0.99 15.53 8.92
CA PHE A 14 0.38 15.93 9.23
C PHE A 14 1.31 15.79 8.02
N LEU A 15 1.27 14.65 7.34
CA LEU A 15 2.07 14.37 6.14
C LEU A 15 1.69 15.27 4.96
N LYS A 16 0.43 15.67 4.81
CA LYS A 16 0.00 16.68 3.82
C LYS A 16 0.53 18.08 4.15
N LYS A 17 0.66 18.41 5.44
CA LYS A 17 1.12 19.73 5.89
C LYS A 17 2.64 19.87 5.85
N TYR A 18 3.39 18.80 6.16
CA TYR A 18 4.85 18.86 6.35
C TYR A 18 5.64 17.92 5.43
N GLY A 19 5.00 16.93 4.81
CA GLY A 19 5.64 16.01 3.88
C GLY A 19 5.80 16.62 2.49
N ARG A 20 6.84 16.19 1.76
CA ARG A 20 7.12 16.67 0.38
C ARG A 20 6.76 15.66 -0.71
N ARG A 21 6.96 14.35 -0.46
CA ARG A 21 6.57 13.26 -1.36
C ARG A 21 5.85 12.22 -0.55
N ILE A 22 4.53 12.19 -0.71
CA ILE A 22 3.65 11.22 -0.06
C ILE A 22 2.87 10.51 -1.14
N GLU A 23 2.80 9.19 -1.04
CA GLU A 23 1.94 8.37 -1.88
C GLU A 23 0.88 7.75 -0.97
N VAL A 24 -0.38 7.97 -1.31
CA VAL A 24 -1.52 7.55 -0.50
C VAL A 24 -2.20 6.43 -1.25
N VAL A 25 -2.32 5.26 -0.61
CA VAL A 25 -3.05 4.12 -1.15
C VAL A 25 -4.30 3.93 -0.31
N ASP A 26 -5.46 4.36 -0.82
CA ASP A 26 -6.74 4.25 -0.12
C ASP A 26 -7.57 3.07 -0.65
N ALA A 27 -7.84 2.13 0.24
CA ALA A 27 -8.72 0.98 0.05
C ALA A 27 -10.10 1.36 -0.52
N LYS A 28 -10.64 2.53 -0.17
CA LYS A 28 -11.94 2.99 -0.66
C LYS A 28 -11.95 3.37 -2.13
N GLU A 29 -10.87 3.98 -2.61
CA GLU A 29 -10.70 4.38 -4.01
C GLU A 29 -10.41 3.16 -4.91
N LEU A 30 -9.95 2.06 -4.31
CA LEU A 30 -9.61 0.80 -4.98
C LEU A 30 -10.78 -0.18 -5.11
N GLY A 31 -12.03 0.27 -4.91
CA GLY A 31 -13.24 -0.51 -5.23
C GLY A 31 -13.87 -1.29 -4.07
N LEU A 32 -13.43 -1.07 -2.82
CA LEU A 32 -14.06 -1.70 -1.65
C LEU A 32 -15.41 -1.07 -1.24
N SER A 33 -15.89 -0.07 -1.97
CA SER A 33 -17.22 0.54 -1.76
C SER A 33 -18.38 -0.45 -1.92
N THR A 34 -18.14 -1.60 -2.58
CA THR A 34 -19.12 -2.67 -2.79
C THR A 34 -19.22 -3.66 -1.62
N ILE A 35 -18.25 -3.66 -0.70
CA ILE A 35 -18.22 -4.57 0.46
C ILE A 35 -18.89 -3.89 1.66
N LYS A 36 -19.71 -4.65 2.40
CA LYS A 36 -20.41 -4.16 3.58
C LYS A 36 -19.41 -3.63 4.62
N THR A 37 -19.65 -2.41 5.10
CA THR A 37 -18.75 -1.66 5.99
C THR A 37 -18.46 -2.37 7.31
N THR A 38 -19.28 -3.32 7.74
CA THR A 38 -19.09 -4.09 8.96
C THR A 38 -18.00 -5.16 8.86
N VAL A 39 -17.58 -5.52 7.64
CA VAL A 39 -16.57 -6.59 7.42
C VAL A 39 -15.38 -6.12 6.58
N ILE A 40 -15.43 -4.91 6.01
CA ILE A 40 -14.41 -4.35 5.13
C ILE A 40 -13.01 -4.36 5.76
N ASP A 41 -12.91 -4.18 7.08
CA ASP A 41 -11.63 -4.14 7.80
C ASP A 41 -10.86 -5.46 7.74
N TYR A 42 -11.56 -6.59 7.64
CA TYR A 42 -10.93 -7.91 7.46
C TYR A 42 -10.35 -8.10 6.04
N PHE A 43 -10.91 -7.40 5.05
CA PHE A 43 -10.51 -7.54 3.64
C PHE A 43 -9.45 -6.53 3.22
N ASN A 44 -9.24 -5.46 3.99
CA ASN A 44 -8.24 -4.44 3.70
C ASN A 44 -6.85 -5.04 3.45
N HIS A 45 -6.39 -5.96 4.31
CA HIS A 45 -5.08 -6.60 4.14
C HIS A 45 -5.00 -7.43 2.85
N SER A 46 -6.02 -8.22 2.56
CA SER A 46 -6.09 -9.04 1.34
C SER A 46 -6.12 -8.19 0.07
N LEU A 47 -6.78 -7.03 0.11
CA LEU A 47 -6.77 -6.08 -0.99
C LEU A 47 -5.37 -5.51 -1.21
N PHE A 48 -4.74 -5.00 -0.15
CA PHE A 48 -3.40 -4.42 -0.26
C PHE A 48 -2.37 -5.45 -0.77
N ASN A 49 -2.48 -6.71 -0.37
CA ASN A 49 -1.65 -7.80 -0.91
C ASN A 49 -1.73 -7.94 -2.44
N ASN A 50 -2.85 -7.56 -3.06
CA ASN A 50 -3.00 -7.60 -4.52
C ASN A 50 -2.57 -6.29 -5.20
N VAL A 51 -2.63 -5.17 -4.49
CA VAL A 51 -2.25 -3.85 -5.01
C VAL A 51 -0.74 -3.66 -4.99
N TYR A 52 -0.06 -4.11 -3.92
CA TYR A 52 1.38 -3.97 -3.79
C TYR A 52 2.18 -4.61 -4.93
N PRO A 53 1.86 -5.82 -5.44
CA PRO A 53 2.57 -6.41 -6.58
C PRO A 53 2.53 -5.53 -7.84
N VAL A 54 1.41 -4.89 -8.14
CA VAL A 54 1.27 -4.00 -9.30
C VAL A 54 2.17 -2.78 -9.15
N TYR A 55 2.13 -2.14 -7.98
CA TYR A 55 2.99 -1.00 -7.67
C TYR A 55 4.48 -1.38 -7.67
N ASN A 56 4.84 -2.48 -7.01
CA ASN A 56 6.22 -2.96 -6.93
C ASN A 56 6.79 -3.30 -8.30
N ARG A 57 5.97 -3.84 -9.20
CA ARG A 57 6.37 -4.12 -10.58
C ARG A 57 6.68 -2.82 -11.33
N ALA A 58 5.79 -1.84 -11.28
CA ALA A 58 6.01 -0.54 -11.93
C ALA A 58 7.26 0.16 -11.38
N LEU A 59 7.47 0.09 -10.06
CA LEU A 59 8.66 0.65 -9.41
C LEU A 59 9.94 -0.09 -9.83
N ALA A 60 9.91 -1.41 -9.94
CA ALA A 60 11.03 -2.22 -10.41
C ALA A 60 11.41 -1.89 -11.86
N GLU A 61 10.42 -1.70 -12.73
CA GLU A 61 10.62 -1.27 -14.12
C GLU A 61 11.23 0.13 -14.18
N ALA A 62 10.66 1.11 -13.44
CA ALA A 62 11.17 2.48 -13.40
C ALA A 62 12.60 2.58 -12.86
N ARG A 63 12.98 1.71 -11.91
CA ARG A 63 14.32 1.67 -11.31
C ARG A 63 15.30 0.74 -12.03
N GLN A 64 14.84 0.03 -13.07
CA GLN A 64 15.60 -1.03 -13.75
C GLN A 64 16.21 -2.06 -12.77
N HIS A 65 15.45 -2.37 -11.71
CA HIS A 65 15.89 -3.28 -10.66
C HIS A 65 14.87 -4.40 -10.48
N PRO A 66 15.07 -5.58 -11.11
CA PRO A 66 14.13 -6.70 -11.04
C PRO A 66 13.82 -7.12 -9.60
N LEU A 67 12.56 -7.49 -9.35
CA LEU A 67 12.11 -7.91 -8.00
C LEU A 67 12.79 -9.19 -7.51
N THR A 68 13.39 -9.98 -8.39
CA THR A 68 14.15 -11.20 -8.08
C THR A 68 15.62 -10.92 -7.74
N THR A 69 16.10 -9.68 -7.91
CA THR A 69 17.50 -9.35 -7.66
C THR A 69 17.83 -9.48 -6.17
N ARG A 70 18.77 -10.37 -5.85
CA ARG A 70 19.31 -10.58 -4.49
C ARG A 70 20.84 -10.53 -4.54
N ARG A 71 21.46 -9.97 -3.49
CA ARG A 71 22.92 -9.93 -3.34
C ARG A 71 23.47 -11.07 -2.48
N TYR A 72 22.74 -11.44 -1.43
CA TYR A 72 23.20 -12.41 -0.42
C TYR A 72 22.26 -13.61 -0.32
N MET A 73 20.95 -13.37 -0.21
CA MET A 73 19.93 -14.40 -0.14
C MET A 73 20.06 -15.37 -1.34
N TRP A 74 20.26 -16.65 -1.03
CA TRP A 74 20.50 -17.76 -1.98
C TRP A 74 21.79 -17.67 -2.82
N LYS A 75 22.76 -16.84 -2.42
CA LYS A 75 24.05 -16.70 -3.11
C LYS A 75 25.26 -16.96 -2.22
N VAL A 76 25.14 -16.76 -0.92
CA VAL A 76 26.21 -16.98 0.06
C VAL A 76 25.69 -17.83 1.21
N GLU A 77 26.58 -18.60 1.81
CA GLU A 77 26.33 -19.29 3.08
C GLU A 77 26.33 -18.26 4.22
N TYR A 78 25.48 -18.48 5.23
CA TYR A 78 25.24 -17.55 6.33
C TYR A 78 25.29 -18.26 7.68
#